data_AF-A0A9W6GF31-F1
#
_entry.id   AF-A0A9W6GF31-F1
#
_cell.length_a   1.000
_cell.length_b   1.000
_cell.length_c   1.000
_cell.angle_alpha   90.00
_cell.angle_beta   90.00
_cell.angle_gamma   90.00
#
_symmetry.space_group_name_H-M   'P 1'
#
loop_
_entity.id
_entity.type
_entity.pdbx_description
1 polymer ?
#
loop_
_entity_poly.entity_id
_entity_poly.type
_entity_poly.pdbx_seq_one_letter_code
_entity_poly.pdbx_strand_id
1 'polypeptide(L)'
;MGFEKITEIVEIRDGKVVVKDKEKVKKAMDGLIFDAIFEEVEEARIKKLLIIKEIAKEMGAIPSSIHGLYEEMGKHFLGFTVPAINIRGLTYDVARAIFRKAKEKNVGAFIFEIARSEIGYTKQRPLEYSACVLAAAVKEGFTGPVFLQGDHFQIVRRYFEKEPDKEINYVKGLIKEAIEAEFYNIDIDTSTLVDLRKETIYEQQRPNFENTALLAEHVRNLEPEGVTISIGGEIGEIGGKNSTPEEARAYLDGFRDVYKGDKGLSKLSVQTGTKHGGVVLPDGSIAQVKIDFETLRVLSELVRKEYGLSGCVQHGASTLPEEAFDKFPETGTSEIHLATGFQNIIYDSKHLPDEFRKMIYEFLKKQFASEWKEGQTEEQFIYSTRKKGFGPFKKEWWSLPKEVKEPIMTELEQKFELLFGKLRVFDTVEIVNKTVKPAKVSVEIDF
;
A
#
# COMPACT_ATOMS: atom_id res chain seq x y z
N MET A 1 0.43 -6.28 28.73
CA MET A 1 -0.50 -7.41 28.91
C MET A 1 -0.44 -8.20 27.63
N GLY A 2 -0.12 -9.48 27.71
CA GLY A 2 -0.03 -10.33 26.54
C GLY A 2 -1.35 -11.06 26.26
N PHE A 3 -1.31 -11.93 25.26
CA PHE A 3 -2.48 -12.72 24.84
C PHE A 3 -3.00 -13.67 25.93
N GLU A 4 -2.16 -14.05 26.90
CA GLU A 4 -2.52 -14.93 28.02
C GLU A 4 -3.62 -14.35 28.93
N LYS A 5 -3.85 -13.04 28.90
CA LYS A 5 -4.89 -12.34 29.67
C LYS A 5 -5.96 -11.68 28.81
N ILE A 6 -6.04 -12.03 27.52
CA ILE A 6 -6.98 -11.39 26.59
C ILE A 6 -8.45 -11.56 27.01
N THR A 7 -8.78 -12.68 27.66
CA THR A 7 -10.14 -12.99 28.13
C THR A 7 -10.62 -12.06 29.25
N GLU A 8 -9.72 -11.32 29.91
CA GLU A 8 -10.05 -10.29 30.89
C GLU A 8 -10.66 -9.04 30.25
N ILE A 9 -10.34 -8.77 28.98
CA ILE A 9 -10.70 -7.53 28.25
C ILE A 9 -11.62 -7.79 27.05
N VAL A 10 -11.68 -9.03 26.59
CA VAL A 10 -12.45 -9.49 25.43
C VAL A 10 -13.17 -10.79 25.79
N GLU A 11 -14.39 -10.97 25.28
CA GLU A 11 -15.08 -12.25 25.26
C GLU A 11 -15.02 -12.80 23.84
N ILE A 12 -14.81 -14.11 23.69
CA ILE A 12 -14.95 -14.77 22.40
C ILE A 12 -16.02 -15.85 22.54
N ARG A 13 -17.12 -15.67 21.79
CA ARG A 13 -18.30 -16.53 21.87
C ARG A 13 -18.83 -16.79 20.48
N ASP A 14 -19.06 -18.05 20.14
CA ASP A 14 -19.59 -18.48 18.84
C ASP A 14 -18.78 -17.90 17.66
N GLY A 15 -17.43 -17.92 17.78
CA GLY A 15 -16.50 -17.37 16.79
C GLY A 15 -16.44 -15.84 16.73
N LYS A 16 -17.22 -15.12 17.56
CA LYS A 16 -17.31 -13.66 17.55
C LYS A 16 -16.60 -13.03 18.76
N VAL A 17 -15.86 -11.97 18.48
CA VAL A 17 -15.16 -11.17 19.48
C VAL A 17 -16.11 -10.09 20.01
N VAL A 18 -16.16 -9.92 21.33
CA VAL A 18 -16.88 -8.84 22.01
C VAL A 18 -15.93 -8.13 22.96
N VAL A 19 -15.78 -6.81 22.81
CA VAL A 19 -14.91 -6.02 23.69
C VAL A 19 -15.63 -5.66 24.99
N LYS A 20 -15.06 -6.07 26.13
CA LYS A 20 -15.60 -5.77 27.48
C LYS A 20 -15.22 -4.38 27.97
N ASP A 21 -14.00 -3.94 27.68
CA ASP A 21 -13.46 -2.66 28.15
C ASP A 21 -12.54 -2.05 27.07
N LYS A 22 -13.06 -1.02 26.39
CA LYS A 22 -12.37 -0.36 25.28
C LYS A 22 -11.03 0.25 25.71
N GLU A 23 -10.96 0.84 26.90
CA GLU A 23 -9.75 1.53 27.37
C GLU A 23 -8.67 0.54 27.80
N LYS A 24 -9.05 -0.59 28.41
CA LYS A 24 -8.09 -1.66 28.70
C LYS A 24 -7.55 -2.31 27.43
N VAL A 25 -8.40 -2.56 26.43
CA VAL A 25 -7.96 -3.05 25.10
C VAL A 25 -6.90 -2.13 24.50
N LYS A 26 -7.17 -0.81 24.45
CA LYS A 26 -6.23 0.18 23.93
C LYS A 26 -4.89 0.17 24.66
N LYS A 27 -4.92 0.06 25.99
CA LYS A 27 -3.69 -0.02 26.81
C LYS A 27 -2.92 -1.32 26.57
N ALA A 28 -3.61 -2.42 26.32
CA ALA A 28 -2.99 -3.74 26.11
C ALA A 28 -2.42 -3.95 24.69
N MET A 29 -2.90 -3.18 23.69
CA MET A 29 -2.66 -3.47 22.27
C MET A 29 -1.17 -3.61 21.89
N ASP A 30 -0.27 -2.83 22.49
CA ASP A 30 1.18 -2.93 22.23
C ASP A 30 1.72 -4.34 22.54
N GLY A 31 1.25 -4.95 23.64
CA GLY A 31 1.65 -6.31 24.02
C GLY A 31 0.98 -7.37 23.16
N LEU A 32 -0.32 -7.19 22.89
CA LEU A 32 -1.09 -8.13 22.06
C LEU A 32 -0.48 -8.25 20.66
N ILE A 33 -0.23 -7.13 19.97
CA ILE A 33 0.33 -7.19 18.62
C ILE A 33 1.75 -7.75 18.63
N PHE A 34 2.59 -7.41 19.61
CA PHE A 34 3.93 -7.99 19.73
C PHE A 34 3.88 -9.51 19.88
N ASP A 35 3.03 -10.01 20.78
CA ASP A 35 2.83 -11.44 21.01
C ASP A 35 2.24 -12.18 19.82
N ALA A 36 1.43 -11.51 19.00
CA ALA A 36 0.89 -12.09 17.77
C ALA A 36 1.99 -12.20 16.71
N ILE A 37 2.74 -11.13 16.45
CA ILE A 37 3.75 -11.09 15.39
C ILE A 37 4.88 -12.09 15.62
N PHE A 38 5.29 -12.26 16.88
CA PHE A 38 6.41 -13.14 17.25
C PHE A 38 5.98 -14.48 17.83
N GLU A 39 4.71 -14.87 17.63
CA GLU A 39 4.26 -16.23 17.91
C GLU A 39 4.93 -17.22 16.93
N GLU A 40 5.53 -18.27 17.47
CA GLU A 40 6.29 -19.28 16.73
C GLU A 40 5.37 -20.34 16.13
N VAL A 41 4.24 -20.63 16.79
CA VAL A 41 3.24 -21.60 16.32
C VAL A 41 2.31 -20.92 15.32
N GLU A 42 2.42 -21.28 14.04
CA GLU A 42 1.69 -20.62 12.95
C GLU A 42 0.17 -20.58 13.15
N GLU A 43 -0.44 -21.67 13.60
CA GLU A 43 -1.89 -21.71 13.88
C GLU A 43 -2.28 -20.71 14.98
N ALA A 44 -1.52 -20.69 16.08
CA ALA A 44 -1.75 -19.74 17.17
C ALA A 44 -1.52 -18.30 16.71
N ARG A 45 -0.51 -18.06 15.86
CA ARG A 45 -0.23 -16.75 15.27
C ARG A 45 -1.42 -16.27 14.45
N ILE A 46 -1.94 -17.10 13.55
CA ILE A 46 -3.10 -16.76 12.70
C ILE A 46 -4.29 -16.41 13.58
N LYS A 47 -4.62 -17.25 14.57
CA LYS A 47 -5.72 -16.99 15.52
C LYS A 47 -5.56 -15.64 16.24
N LYS A 48 -4.35 -15.35 16.77
CA LYS A 48 -4.06 -14.07 17.44
C LYS A 48 -4.24 -12.87 16.51
N LEU A 49 -3.75 -12.96 15.27
CA LEU A 49 -3.89 -11.88 14.28
C LEU A 49 -5.36 -11.65 13.93
N LEU A 50 -6.15 -12.71 13.71
CA LEU A 50 -7.58 -12.61 13.44
C LEU A 50 -8.34 -11.96 14.62
N ILE A 51 -8.03 -12.35 15.85
CA ILE A 51 -8.64 -11.73 17.05
C ILE A 51 -8.37 -10.22 17.10
N ILE A 52 -7.15 -9.77 16.80
CA ILE A 52 -6.82 -8.33 16.76
C ILE A 52 -7.67 -7.59 15.72
N LYS A 53 -7.88 -8.19 14.54
CA LYS A 53 -8.70 -7.58 13.49
C LYS A 53 -10.16 -7.47 13.91
N GLU A 54 -10.73 -8.50 14.51
CA GLU A 54 -12.10 -8.47 15.04
C GLU A 54 -12.24 -7.47 16.19
N ILE A 55 -11.25 -7.36 17.09
CA ILE A 55 -11.20 -6.31 18.12
C ILE A 55 -11.27 -4.93 17.46
N ALA A 56 -10.49 -4.69 16.40
CA ALA A 56 -10.49 -3.40 15.70
C ALA A 56 -11.86 -3.06 15.11
N LYS A 57 -12.56 -4.04 14.52
CA LYS A 57 -13.92 -3.87 14.01
C LYS A 57 -14.92 -3.53 15.10
N GLU A 58 -14.81 -4.14 16.28
CA GLU A 58 -15.63 -3.81 17.45
C GLU A 58 -15.27 -2.46 18.09
N MET A 59 -14.02 -2.01 17.89
CA MET A 59 -13.58 -0.66 18.25
C MET A 59 -13.97 0.41 17.24
N GLY A 60 -14.50 0.01 16.07
CA GLY A 60 -15.00 0.91 15.04
C GLY A 60 -13.98 1.27 13.96
N ALA A 61 -12.80 0.65 13.94
CA ALA A 61 -11.86 0.73 12.82
C ALA A 61 -12.18 -0.40 11.84
N ILE A 62 -12.86 -0.07 10.74
CA ILE A 62 -13.43 -1.07 9.83
C ILE A 62 -12.65 -1.10 8.52
N PRO A 63 -11.98 -2.22 8.16
CA PRO A 63 -11.45 -2.42 6.81
C PRO A 63 -12.50 -2.11 5.77
N SER A 64 -12.20 -1.22 4.84
CA SER A 64 -13.16 -0.69 3.88
C SER A 64 -12.54 -0.52 2.50
N SER A 65 -13.39 -0.56 1.48
CA SER A 65 -12.98 -0.14 0.14
C SER A 65 -13.13 1.37 -0.03
N ILE A 66 -12.17 1.99 -0.70
CA ILE A 66 -12.22 3.41 -1.07
C ILE A 66 -13.10 3.66 -2.31
N HIS A 67 -13.64 2.60 -2.92
CA HIS A 67 -14.33 2.63 -4.21
C HIS A 67 -15.36 3.77 -4.34
N GLY A 68 -16.23 3.96 -3.34
CA GLY A 68 -17.24 5.01 -3.38
C GLY A 68 -16.68 6.43 -3.41
N LEU A 69 -15.53 6.68 -2.77
CA LEU A 69 -14.83 7.97 -2.89
C LEU A 69 -14.28 8.17 -4.30
N TYR A 70 -13.75 7.11 -4.92
CA TYR A 70 -13.22 7.15 -6.28
C TYR A 70 -14.30 7.27 -7.35
N GLU A 71 -15.48 6.68 -7.14
CA GLU A 71 -16.65 6.96 -7.97
C GLU A 71 -17.06 8.43 -7.90
N GLU A 72 -16.99 9.06 -6.72
CA GLU A 72 -17.30 10.49 -6.59
C GLU A 72 -16.25 11.36 -7.30
N MET A 73 -14.95 11.05 -7.13
CA MET A 73 -13.86 11.71 -7.88
C MET A 73 -13.98 11.52 -9.39
N GLY A 74 -14.55 10.39 -9.84
CA GLY A 74 -14.80 10.08 -11.24
C GLY A 74 -15.88 10.97 -11.86
N LYS A 75 -16.88 11.37 -11.08
CA LYS A 75 -17.90 12.34 -11.52
C LYS A 75 -17.34 13.75 -11.61
N HIS A 76 -16.58 14.16 -10.60
CA HIS A 76 -15.87 15.44 -10.56
C HIS A 76 -14.71 15.34 -9.58
N PHE A 77 -13.56 15.89 -9.95
CA PHE A 77 -12.39 15.85 -9.07
C PHE A 77 -12.65 16.67 -7.79
N LEU A 78 -12.32 16.08 -6.64
CA LEU A 78 -12.64 16.63 -5.32
C LEU A 78 -11.62 17.64 -4.79
N GLY A 79 -10.56 17.92 -5.55
CA GLY A 79 -9.56 18.94 -5.21
C GLY A 79 -8.41 18.47 -4.32
N PHE A 80 -8.30 17.15 -4.08
CA PHE A 80 -7.24 16.53 -3.27
C PHE A 80 -6.76 15.21 -3.88
N THR A 81 -5.58 14.78 -3.48
CA THR A 81 -4.95 13.53 -3.94
C THR A 81 -4.74 12.59 -2.76
N VAL A 82 -5.20 11.35 -2.86
CA VAL A 82 -5.08 10.36 -1.77
C VAL A 82 -3.62 9.88 -1.66
N PRO A 83 -2.97 10.00 -0.49
CA PRO A 83 -1.69 9.33 -0.26
C PRO A 83 -1.93 7.84 0.02
N ALA A 84 -1.33 6.99 -0.79
CA ALA A 84 -1.12 5.58 -0.48
C ALA A 84 0.30 5.37 0.07
N ILE A 85 0.39 4.74 1.24
CA ILE A 85 1.60 4.71 2.06
C ILE A 85 2.08 3.27 2.21
N ASN A 86 3.14 2.89 1.50
CA ASN A 86 3.79 1.60 1.68
C ASN A 86 4.60 1.60 2.97
N ILE A 87 4.28 0.68 3.89
CA ILE A 87 5.02 0.52 5.15
C ILE A 87 5.90 -0.74 5.13
N ARG A 88 7.22 -0.54 5.00
CA ARG A 88 8.19 -1.63 4.80
C ARG A 88 8.74 -2.23 6.09
N GLY A 89 8.57 -1.56 7.21
CA GLY A 89 9.08 -1.99 8.50
C GLY A 89 8.48 -1.15 9.62
N LEU A 90 8.58 -1.65 10.85
CA LEU A 90 7.96 -1.04 12.03
C LEU A 90 6.46 -0.73 11.80
N THR A 91 5.75 -1.62 11.10
CA THR A 91 4.42 -1.34 10.54
C THR A 91 3.41 -0.87 11.56
N TYR A 92 3.39 -1.48 12.74
CA TYR A 92 2.56 -1.03 13.85
C TYR A 92 2.92 0.39 14.31
N ASP A 93 4.20 0.68 14.56
CA ASP A 93 4.66 1.98 15.06
C ASP A 93 4.41 3.10 14.03
N VAL A 94 4.70 2.86 12.75
CA VAL A 94 4.47 3.81 11.65
C VAL A 94 2.98 4.06 11.44
N ALA A 95 2.15 3.00 11.46
CA ALA A 95 0.70 3.16 11.33
C ALA A 95 0.12 3.99 12.48
N ARG A 96 0.65 3.84 13.71
CA ARG A 96 0.25 4.68 14.85
C ARG A 96 0.58 6.16 14.61
N ALA A 97 1.78 6.47 14.10
CA ALA A 97 2.16 7.83 13.72
C ALA A 97 1.18 8.43 12.70
N ILE A 98 0.80 7.67 11.68
CA ILE A 98 -0.19 8.07 10.66
C ILE A 98 -1.55 8.34 11.30
N PHE A 99 -2.08 7.43 12.13
CA PHE A 99 -3.38 7.61 12.77
C PHE A 99 -3.42 8.82 13.72
N ARG A 100 -2.34 9.09 14.46
CA ARG A 100 -2.25 10.29 15.31
C ARG A 100 -2.38 11.56 14.49
N LYS A 101 -1.61 11.69 13.40
CA LYS A 101 -1.67 12.86 12.51
C LYS A 101 -3.00 12.95 11.78
N ALA A 102 -3.53 11.83 11.29
CA ALA A 102 -4.82 11.80 10.60
C ALA A 102 -5.95 12.27 11.51
N LYS A 103 -5.97 11.84 12.78
CA LYS A 103 -6.94 12.33 13.77
C LYS A 103 -6.77 13.81 14.10
N GLU A 104 -5.53 14.26 14.28
CA GLU A 104 -5.24 15.66 14.59
C GLU A 104 -5.72 16.60 13.48
N LYS A 105 -5.55 16.19 12.22
CA LYS A 105 -5.86 17.00 11.03
C LYS A 105 -7.17 16.61 10.34
N ASN A 106 -7.99 15.80 10.98
CA ASN A 106 -9.29 15.34 10.47
C ASN A 106 -9.21 14.73 9.04
N VAL A 107 -8.17 13.92 8.80
CA VAL A 107 -7.91 13.25 7.52
C VAL A 107 -8.63 11.90 7.49
N GLY A 108 -9.47 11.69 6.49
CA GLY A 108 -10.13 10.41 6.21
C GLY A 108 -9.61 9.73 4.95
N ALA A 109 -9.11 10.50 3.97
CA ALA A 109 -8.69 9.98 2.67
C ALA A 109 -7.18 9.68 2.63
N PHE A 110 -6.79 8.49 3.07
CA PHE A 110 -5.42 7.97 3.01
C PHE A 110 -5.43 6.44 3.02
N ILE A 111 -4.44 5.81 2.40
CA ILE A 111 -4.38 4.36 2.22
C ILE A 111 -3.11 3.80 2.86
N PHE A 112 -3.23 2.66 3.53
CA PHE A 112 -2.10 1.80 3.91
C PHE A 112 -1.90 0.73 2.86
N GLU A 113 -0.70 0.61 2.31
CA GLU A 113 -0.46 -0.36 1.24
C GLU A 113 0.80 -1.20 1.44
N ILE A 114 0.87 -2.31 0.72
CA ILE A 114 2.09 -3.12 0.60
C ILE A 114 2.12 -3.78 -0.77
N ALA A 115 3.28 -3.72 -1.43
CA ALA A 115 3.44 -4.27 -2.77
C ALA A 115 3.72 -5.77 -2.80
N ARG A 116 3.44 -6.47 -3.92
CA ARG A 116 3.85 -7.89 -4.12
C ARG A 116 5.30 -8.15 -3.72
N SER A 117 6.21 -7.28 -4.16
CA SER A 117 7.64 -7.42 -3.86
C SER A 117 7.94 -7.17 -2.38
N GLU A 118 7.28 -6.17 -1.78
CA GLU A 118 7.42 -5.78 -0.37
C GLU A 118 7.01 -6.88 0.58
N ILE A 119 5.89 -7.56 0.32
CA ILE A 119 5.44 -8.74 1.07
C ILE A 119 6.59 -9.75 1.21
N GLY A 120 7.29 -10.03 0.10
CA GLY A 120 8.40 -10.99 0.06
C GLY A 120 9.60 -10.54 0.91
N TYR A 121 10.19 -9.38 0.61
CA TYR A 121 11.46 -8.99 1.26
C TYR A 121 11.30 -8.44 2.69
N THR A 122 10.12 -7.94 3.05
CA THR A 122 9.82 -7.52 4.43
C THR A 122 9.26 -8.67 5.27
N LYS A 123 8.93 -9.80 4.63
CA LYS A 123 8.27 -10.96 5.26
C LYS A 123 6.96 -10.58 5.95
N GLN A 124 6.19 -9.66 5.37
CA GLN A 124 4.92 -9.17 5.92
C GLN A 124 3.78 -9.65 5.01
N ARG A 125 3.17 -10.79 5.36
CA ARG A 125 2.01 -11.31 4.61
C ARG A 125 0.77 -10.44 4.90
N PRO A 126 -0.24 -10.40 4.00
CA PRO A 126 -1.42 -9.55 4.15
C PRO A 126 -2.09 -9.62 5.53
N LEU A 127 -2.28 -10.83 6.10
CA LEU A 127 -2.89 -10.98 7.43
C LEU A 127 -2.07 -10.28 8.53
N GLU A 128 -0.75 -10.40 8.49
CA GLU A 128 0.15 -9.75 9.44
C GLU A 128 0.10 -8.22 9.31
N TYR A 129 0.15 -7.72 8.07
CA TYR A 129 0.15 -6.30 7.76
C TYR A 129 -1.17 -5.64 8.20
N SER A 130 -2.30 -6.22 7.81
CA SER A 130 -3.63 -5.73 8.20
C SER A 130 -3.81 -5.72 9.72
N ALA A 131 -3.41 -6.77 10.42
CA ALA A 131 -3.47 -6.81 11.88
C ALA A 131 -2.59 -5.73 12.54
N CYS A 132 -1.39 -5.46 12.01
CA CYS A 132 -0.55 -4.35 12.50
C CYS A 132 -1.24 -2.99 12.34
N VAL A 133 -1.79 -2.70 11.16
CA VAL A 133 -2.48 -1.43 10.89
C VAL A 133 -3.73 -1.30 11.77
N LEU A 134 -4.53 -2.35 11.90
CA LEU A 134 -5.74 -2.33 12.70
C LEU A 134 -5.45 -2.25 14.20
N ALA A 135 -4.40 -2.92 14.70
CA ALA A 135 -3.92 -2.74 16.05
C ALA A 135 -3.53 -1.28 16.31
N ALA A 136 -2.84 -0.63 15.36
CA ALA A 136 -2.47 0.77 15.47
C ALA A 136 -3.71 1.68 15.52
N ALA A 137 -4.72 1.41 14.69
CA ALA A 137 -6.00 2.13 14.72
C ALA A 137 -6.66 2.04 16.10
N VAL A 138 -6.70 0.83 16.69
CA VAL A 138 -7.22 0.62 18.04
C VAL A 138 -6.41 1.42 19.05
N LYS A 139 -5.08 1.27 19.04
CA LYS A 139 -4.18 1.92 20.00
C LYS A 139 -4.38 3.43 20.05
N GLU A 140 -4.52 4.05 18.88
CA GLU A 140 -4.70 5.50 18.75
C GLU A 140 -6.17 5.94 18.83
N GLY A 141 -7.10 4.99 18.98
CA GLY A 141 -8.54 5.24 19.08
C GLY A 141 -9.11 5.87 17.82
N PHE A 142 -8.67 5.42 16.65
CA PHE A 142 -9.26 5.78 15.36
C PHE A 142 -10.55 4.99 15.13
N THR A 143 -11.55 5.65 14.55
CA THR A 143 -12.84 5.06 14.18
C THR A 143 -13.23 5.53 12.79
N GLY A 144 -13.76 4.63 11.98
CA GLY A 144 -14.15 4.88 10.59
C GLY A 144 -13.54 3.86 9.63
N PRO A 145 -13.64 4.14 8.31
CA PRO A 145 -13.01 3.33 7.28
C PRO A 145 -11.49 3.26 7.45
N VAL A 146 -10.92 2.06 7.29
CA VAL A 146 -9.48 1.83 7.17
C VAL A 146 -9.22 1.22 5.79
N PHE A 147 -8.48 1.93 4.94
CA PHE A 147 -8.21 1.49 3.58
C PHE A 147 -6.88 0.72 3.53
N LEU A 148 -6.98 -0.57 3.23
CA LEU A 148 -5.85 -1.48 3.03
C LEU A 148 -5.75 -1.80 1.53
N GLN A 149 -4.56 -1.60 0.95
CA GLN A 149 -4.32 -1.76 -0.48
C GLN A 149 -3.20 -2.75 -0.80
N GLY A 150 -3.49 -3.65 -1.74
CA GLY A 150 -2.48 -4.48 -2.40
C GLY A 150 -1.90 -3.71 -3.57
N ASP A 151 -0.68 -3.21 -3.41
CA ASP A 151 0.02 -2.42 -4.43
C ASP A 151 0.73 -3.34 -5.43
N HIS A 152 0.79 -2.97 -6.71
CA HIS A 152 1.47 -3.71 -7.77
C HIS A 152 1.33 -5.24 -7.62
N PHE A 153 0.10 -5.78 -7.65
CA PHE A 153 -0.13 -7.22 -7.75
C PHE A 153 0.22 -7.67 -9.17
N GLN A 154 1.53 -7.61 -9.42
CA GLN A 154 2.13 -7.56 -10.73
C GLN A 154 2.16 -8.96 -11.34
N ILE A 155 1.93 -9.12 -12.64
CA ILE A 155 2.41 -10.29 -13.39
C ILE A 155 3.83 -9.98 -13.86
N VAL A 156 4.80 -10.83 -13.54
CA VAL A 156 6.20 -10.63 -13.92
C VAL A 156 6.49 -11.33 -15.25
N ARG A 157 6.80 -10.57 -16.31
CA ARG A 157 7.08 -11.06 -17.68
C ARG A 157 7.93 -12.33 -17.72
N ARG A 158 9.09 -12.36 -17.04
CA ARG A 158 10.02 -13.51 -17.11
C ARG A 158 9.41 -14.82 -16.59
N TYR A 159 8.48 -14.75 -15.63
CA TYR A 159 7.78 -15.92 -15.10
C TYR A 159 6.60 -16.28 -15.98
N PHE A 160 5.89 -15.27 -16.47
CA PHE A 160 4.80 -15.43 -17.41
C PHE A 160 5.25 -16.09 -18.72
N GLU A 161 6.33 -15.64 -19.35
CA GLU A 161 6.87 -16.21 -20.59
C GLU A 161 7.29 -17.68 -20.43
N LYS A 162 7.62 -18.11 -19.21
CA LYS A 162 8.05 -19.49 -18.92
C LYS A 162 6.87 -20.41 -18.61
N GLU A 163 5.98 -20.00 -17.70
CA GLU A 163 4.83 -20.78 -17.24
C GLU A 163 3.63 -19.83 -16.99
N PRO A 164 2.89 -19.40 -18.03
CA PRO A 164 1.84 -18.38 -17.92
C PRO A 164 0.79 -18.69 -16.85
N ASP A 165 0.23 -19.91 -16.89
CA ASP A 165 -0.81 -20.34 -15.95
C ASP A 165 -0.34 -20.31 -14.49
N LYS A 166 0.93 -20.64 -14.25
CA LYS A 166 1.51 -20.64 -12.90
C LYS A 166 1.68 -19.23 -12.36
N GLU A 167 2.13 -18.29 -13.20
CA GLU A 167 2.27 -16.90 -12.79
C GLU A 167 0.89 -16.23 -12.57
N ILE A 168 -0.09 -16.48 -13.46
CA ILE A 168 -1.47 -16.02 -13.26
C ILE A 168 -2.05 -16.59 -11.96
N ASN A 169 -1.93 -17.91 -11.74
CA ASN A 169 -2.46 -18.56 -10.54
C ASN A 169 -1.76 -18.09 -9.27
N TYR A 170 -0.47 -17.75 -9.33
CA TYR A 170 0.24 -17.13 -8.21
C TYR A 170 -0.39 -15.78 -7.85
N VAL A 171 -0.63 -14.90 -8.84
CA VAL A 171 -1.24 -13.58 -8.60
C VAL A 171 -2.69 -13.72 -8.10
N LYS A 172 -3.48 -14.66 -8.67
CA LYS A 172 -4.83 -14.99 -8.16
C LYS A 172 -4.82 -15.44 -6.71
N GLY A 173 -3.84 -16.26 -6.32
CA GLY A 173 -3.64 -16.70 -4.95
C GLY A 173 -3.30 -15.55 -4.00
N LEU A 174 -2.43 -14.63 -4.44
CA LEU A 174 -2.09 -13.44 -3.67
C LEU A 174 -3.29 -12.48 -3.51
N ILE A 175 -4.07 -12.27 -4.57
CA ILE A 175 -5.34 -11.52 -4.51
C ILE A 175 -6.28 -12.14 -3.47
N LYS A 176 -6.48 -13.46 -3.52
CA LYS A 176 -7.33 -14.18 -2.56
C LYS A 176 -6.87 -13.98 -1.12
N GLU A 177 -5.58 -14.18 -0.86
CA GLU A 177 -5.01 -13.97 0.48
C GLU A 177 -5.17 -12.52 0.97
N ALA A 178 -5.00 -11.54 0.08
CA ALA A 178 -5.18 -10.13 0.43
C ALA A 178 -6.65 -9.83 0.80
N ILE A 179 -7.61 -10.32 0.01
CA ILE A 179 -9.05 -10.15 0.27
C ILE A 179 -9.46 -10.84 1.57
N GLU A 180 -8.96 -12.05 1.85
CA GLU A 180 -9.15 -12.75 3.13
C GLU A 180 -8.54 -11.97 4.31
N ALA A 181 -7.46 -11.23 4.05
CA ALA A 181 -6.88 -10.28 4.99
C ALA A 181 -7.58 -8.91 5.01
N GLU A 182 -8.71 -8.76 4.32
CA GLU A 182 -9.54 -7.55 4.25
C GLU A 182 -8.88 -6.36 3.52
N PHE A 183 -8.05 -6.65 2.52
CA PHE A 183 -7.56 -5.67 1.55
C PHE A 183 -8.63 -5.46 0.48
N TYR A 184 -9.35 -4.35 0.59
CA TYR A 184 -10.48 -4.03 -0.30
C TYR A 184 -10.14 -2.97 -1.35
N ASN A 185 -8.84 -2.81 -1.62
CA ASN A 185 -8.29 -1.99 -2.69
C ASN A 185 -7.15 -2.80 -3.31
N ILE A 186 -7.23 -3.12 -4.61
CA ILE A 186 -6.31 -4.04 -5.28
C ILE A 186 -5.84 -3.40 -6.58
N ASP A 187 -4.53 -3.13 -6.65
CA ASP A 187 -3.91 -2.58 -7.85
C ASP A 187 -3.28 -3.71 -8.66
N ILE A 188 -3.87 -3.96 -9.82
CA ILE A 188 -3.45 -5.00 -10.75
C ILE A 188 -2.45 -4.39 -11.72
N ASP A 189 -1.26 -4.99 -11.77
CA ASP A 189 -0.21 -4.55 -12.66
C ASP A 189 0.15 -5.66 -13.66
N THR A 190 -0.40 -5.58 -14.86
CA THR A 190 -0.02 -6.47 -15.96
C THR A 190 0.76 -5.72 -17.03
N SER A 191 1.26 -4.53 -16.69
CA SER A 191 1.93 -3.63 -17.63
C SER A 191 3.28 -4.18 -18.10
N THR A 192 3.93 -5.07 -17.32
CA THR A 192 5.09 -5.83 -17.81
C THR A 192 4.79 -6.61 -19.08
N LEU A 193 3.54 -6.93 -19.42
CA LEU A 193 3.19 -7.78 -20.56
C LEU A 193 3.06 -7.02 -21.88
N VAL A 194 3.11 -5.68 -21.88
CA VAL A 194 2.97 -4.85 -23.09
C VAL A 194 3.98 -5.25 -24.17
N ASP A 195 3.49 -5.62 -25.36
CA ASP A 195 4.34 -6.12 -26.45
C ASP A 195 4.60 -5.05 -27.52
N LEU A 196 5.64 -4.24 -27.32
CA LEU A 196 6.05 -3.17 -28.23
C LEU A 196 6.45 -3.63 -29.66
N ARG A 197 6.51 -4.94 -29.91
CA ARG A 197 6.79 -5.49 -31.26
C ARG A 197 5.55 -5.45 -32.16
N LYS A 198 4.36 -5.21 -31.62
CA LYS A 198 3.09 -5.16 -32.36
C LYS A 198 2.93 -3.82 -33.08
N GLU A 199 2.24 -3.84 -34.22
CA GLU A 199 2.12 -2.68 -35.12
C GLU A 199 1.25 -1.55 -34.54
N THR A 200 0.16 -1.90 -33.85
CA THR A 200 -0.80 -0.92 -33.30
C THR A 200 -0.71 -0.87 -31.78
N ILE A 201 -0.92 0.31 -31.20
CA ILE A 201 -0.93 0.51 -29.74
C ILE A 201 -1.95 -0.41 -29.05
N TYR A 202 -3.10 -0.64 -29.70
CA TYR A 202 -4.10 -1.59 -29.22
C TYR A 202 -3.54 -3.02 -29.08
N GLU A 203 -2.87 -3.53 -30.11
CA GLU A 203 -2.25 -4.86 -30.06
C GLU A 203 -1.06 -4.93 -29.10
N GLN A 204 -0.34 -3.81 -28.90
CA GLN A 204 0.71 -3.72 -27.89
C GLN A 204 0.13 -3.86 -26.47
N GLN A 205 -1.00 -3.22 -26.20
CA GLN A 205 -1.70 -3.23 -24.91
C GLN A 205 -2.56 -4.47 -24.67
N ARG A 206 -2.91 -5.22 -25.71
CA ARG A 206 -3.73 -6.44 -25.63
C ARG A 206 -3.36 -7.39 -24.49
N PRO A 207 -2.13 -7.87 -24.36
CA PRO A 207 -1.77 -8.75 -23.25
C PRO A 207 -1.90 -8.08 -21.88
N ASN A 208 -1.79 -6.75 -21.79
CA ASN A 208 -2.01 -6.01 -20.55
C ASN A 208 -3.50 -6.01 -20.18
N PHE A 209 -4.38 -5.49 -21.04
CA PHE A 209 -5.79 -5.37 -20.67
C PHE A 209 -6.53 -6.73 -20.56
N GLU A 210 -6.14 -7.76 -21.33
CA GLU A 210 -6.74 -9.10 -21.23
C GLU A 210 -6.42 -9.76 -19.88
N ASN A 211 -5.16 -9.65 -19.42
CA ASN A 211 -4.77 -10.20 -18.12
C ASN A 211 -5.29 -9.34 -16.95
N THR A 212 -5.38 -8.01 -17.11
CA THR A 212 -6.07 -7.17 -16.13
C THR A 212 -7.53 -7.60 -15.99
N ALA A 213 -8.28 -7.76 -17.09
CA ALA A 213 -9.69 -8.16 -17.06
C ALA A 213 -9.89 -9.52 -16.37
N LEU A 214 -9.05 -10.51 -16.70
CA LEU A 214 -9.06 -11.82 -16.06
C LEU A 214 -8.85 -11.75 -14.54
N LEU A 215 -7.91 -10.92 -14.08
CA LEU A 215 -7.64 -10.74 -12.65
C LEU A 215 -8.73 -9.90 -11.97
N ALA A 216 -9.31 -8.91 -12.65
CA ALA A 216 -10.43 -8.12 -12.14
C ALA A 216 -11.69 -8.96 -11.96
N GLU A 217 -11.99 -9.89 -12.89
CA GLU A 217 -13.07 -10.88 -12.72
C GLU A 217 -12.82 -11.80 -11.52
N HIS A 218 -11.56 -12.21 -11.31
CA HIS A 218 -11.19 -12.99 -10.12
C HIS A 218 -11.41 -12.19 -8.82
N VAL A 219 -11.09 -10.88 -8.81
CA VAL A 219 -11.41 -9.99 -7.67
C VAL A 219 -12.92 -9.96 -7.43
N ARG A 220 -13.74 -9.72 -8.47
CA ARG A 220 -15.21 -9.67 -8.34
C ARG A 220 -15.80 -10.97 -7.78
N ASN A 221 -15.26 -12.12 -8.20
CA ASN A 221 -15.71 -13.44 -7.69
C ASN A 221 -15.38 -13.68 -6.20
N LEU A 222 -14.46 -12.90 -5.63
CA LEU A 222 -14.02 -13.00 -4.23
C LEU A 222 -14.58 -11.88 -3.35
N GLU A 223 -15.35 -10.94 -3.91
CA GLU A 223 -15.92 -9.83 -3.15
C GLU A 223 -16.82 -10.33 -2.02
N PRO A 224 -16.58 -9.91 -0.77
CA PRO A 224 -17.50 -10.21 0.30
C PRO A 224 -18.77 -9.37 0.16
N GLU A 225 -19.88 -9.90 0.69
CA GLU A 225 -21.18 -9.21 0.66
C GLU A 225 -21.08 -7.81 1.29
N GLY A 226 -21.63 -6.81 0.61
CA GLY A 226 -21.63 -5.43 1.07
C GLY A 226 -20.34 -4.64 0.79
N VAL A 227 -19.32 -5.26 0.17
CA VAL A 227 -18.07 -4.59 -0.23
C VAL A 227 -17.91 -4.64 -1.74
N THR A 228 -17.79 -3.47 -2.37
CA THR A 228 -17.27 -3.36 -3.74
C THR A 228 -15.79 -3.00 -3.66
N ILE A 229 -14.92 -3.90 -4.08
CA ILE A 229 -13.46 -3.72 -4.03
C ILE A 229 -13.03 -2.69 -5.08
N SER A 230 -12.17 -1.76 -4.67
CA SER A 230 -11.57 -0.79 -5.59
C SER A 230 -10.48 -1.49 -6.38
N ILE A 231 -10.54 -1.42 -7.72
CA ILE A 231 -9.53 -2.06 -8.58
C ILE A 231 -8.78 -0.96 -9.34
N GLY A 232 -7.45 -0.92 -9.21
CA GLY A 232 -6.57 -0.12 -10.05
C GLY A 232 -6.03 -0.95 -11.21
N GLY A 233 -5.89 -0.33 -12.38
CA GLY A 233 -5.12 -0.89 -13.49
C GLY A 233 -3.86 -0.06 -13.73
N GLU A 234 -2.92 -0.58 -14.52
CA GLU A 234 -1.65 0.09 -14.79
C GLU A 234 -1.30 0.05 -16.28
N ILE A 235 -0.81 1.18 -16.80
CA ILE A 235 -0.15 1.27 -18.10
C ILE A 235 1.28 1.78 -17.94
N GLY A 236 2.13 1.33 -18.86
CA GLY A 236 3.51 1.78 -18.98
C GLY A 236 4.47 1.04 -18.05
N GLU A 237 5.24 0.10 -18.61
CA GLU A 237 6.43 -0.43 -17.96
C GLU A 237 7.57 -0.74 -18.95
N ILE A 238 8.81 -0.47 -18.50
CA ILE A 238 10.10 -0.68 -19.15
C ILE A 238 10.29 0.08 -20.48
N GLY A 239 10.88 1.29 -20.40
CA GLY A 239 11.34 2.08 -21.56
C GLY A 239 11.65 3.55 -21.29
N GLY A 240 11.23 4.08 -20.13
CA GLY A 240 11.58 5.44 -19.68
C GLY A 240 10.87 6.58 -20.42
N LYS A 241 9.76 6.29 -21.10
CA LYS A 241 8.89 7.29 -21.74
C LYS A 241 7.61 7.48 -20.92
N ASN A 242 7.05 8.67 -21.02
CA ASN A 242 5.78 9.00 -20.40
C ASN A 242 4.65 8.26 -21.10
N SER A 243 3.65 7.82 -20.33
CA SER A 243 2.42 7.25 -20.86
C SER A 243 1.70 8.27 -21.74
N THR A 244 1.01 7.80 -22.78
CA THR A 244 0.28 8.67 -23.71
C THR A 244 -1.24 8.50 -23.65
N PRO A 245 -2.02 9.50 -24.10
CA PRO A 245 -3.47 9.38 -24.26
C PRO A 245 -3.89 8.18 -25.12
N GLU A 246 -3.14 7.87 -26.17
CA GLU A 246 -3.41 6.75 -27.07
C GLU A 246 -3.23 5.41 -26.37
N GLU A 247 -2.19 5.26 -25.53
CA GLU A 247 -1.97 4.07 -24.72
C GLU A 247 -3.07 3.87 -23.67
N ALA A 248 -3.51 4.96 -23.03
CA ALA A 248 -4.60 4.93 -22.05
C ALA A 248 -5.92 4.51 -22.69
N ARG A 249 -6.26 5.07 -23.87
CA ARG A 249 -7.46 4.66 -24.62
C ARG A 249 -7.38 3.21 -25.07
N ALA A 250 -6.27 2.81 -25.70
CA ALA A 250 -6.07 1.44 -26.14
C ALA A 250 -6.25 0.42 -25.01
N TYR A 251 -5.70 0.71 -23.83
CA TYR A 251 -5.85 -0.13 -22.65
C TYR A 251 -7.29 -0.16 -22.13
N LEU A 252 -7.92 0.99 -21.93
CA LEU A 252 -9.25 1.06 -21.32
C LEU A 252 -10.38 0.63 -22.26
N ASP A 253 -10.27 0.90 -23.55
CA ASP A 253 -11.18 0.38 -24.58
C ASP A 253 -11.06 -1.14 -24.69
N GLY A 254 -9.83 -1.64 -24.77
CA GLY A 254 -9.58 -3.08 -24.82
C GLY A 254 -10.06 -3.81 -23.55
N PHE A 255 -9.85 -3.22 -22.37
CA PHE A 255 -10.41 -3.73 -21.12
C PHE A 255 -11.94 -3.80 -21.20
N ARG A 256 -12.61 -2.74 -21.67
CA ARG A 256 -14.08 -2.67 -21.80
C ARG A 256 -14.63 -3.73 -22.76
N ASP A 257 -13.91 -4.03 -23.84
CA ASP A 257 -14.32 -5.03 -24.83
C ASP A 257 -14.34 -6.44 -24.25
N VAL A 258 -13.35 -6.78 -23.41
CA VAL A 258 -13.16 -8.15 -22.91
C VAL A 258 -13.72 -8.39 -21.52
N TYR A 259 -13.75 -7.39 -20.64
CA TYR A 259 -14.23 -7.52 -19.26
C TYR A 259 -15.73 -7.81 -19.20
N LYS A 260 -16.14 -8.78 -18.36
CA LYS A 260 -17.55 -9.20 -18.23
C LYS A 260 -18.14 -8.98 -16.83
N GLY A 261 -17.41 -8.36 -15.90
CA GLY A 261 -17.94 -8.03 -14.58
C GLY A 261 -18.76 -6.73 -14.57
N ASP A 262 -19.46 -6.50 -13.45
CA ASP A 262 -20.35 -5.33 -13.29
C ASP A 262 -19.55 -4.02 -13.10
N LYS A 263 -18.71 -3.95 -12.06
CA LYS A 263 -17.89 -2.77 -11.75
C LYS A 263 -16.49 -2.90 -12.33
N GLY A 264 -16.08 -1.97 -13.20
CA GLY A 264 -14.74 -1.96 -13.80
C GLY A 264 -13.63 -1.41 -12.89
N LEU A 265 -12.58 -0.87 -13.53
CA LEU A 265 -11.48 -0.18 -12.86
C LEU A 265 -11.94 1.16 -12.26
N SER A 266 -11.30 1.55 -11.16
CA SER A 266 -11.57 2.79 -10.42
C SER A 266 -10.56 3.90 -10.70
N LYS A 267 -9.32 3.53 -11.03
CA LYS A 267 -8.16 4.42 -11.21
C LYS A 267 -7.15 3.78 -12.16
N LEU A 268 -6.25 4.59 -12.73
CA LEU A 268 -5.23 4.13 -13.68
C LEU A 268 -3.83 4.65 -13.30
N SER A 269 -2.90 3.74 -13.01
CA SER A 269 -1.49 4.08 -12.82
C SER A 269 -0.79 4.35 -14.16
N VAL A 270 0.06 5.37 -14.18
CA VAL A 270 0.74 5.86 -15.39
C VAL A 270 2.21 6.20 -15.12
N GLN A 271 3.04 6.19 -16.17
CA GLN A 271 4.44 6.59 -16.12
C GLN A 271 4.59 8.07 -16.54
N THR A 272 5.31 8.86 -15.76
CA THR A 272 5.46 10.33 -15.95
C THR A 272 6.92 10.79 -15.85
N GLY A 273 7.85 9.86 -16.11
CA GLY A 273 9.29 10.10 -16.13
C GLY A 273 9.98 9.83 -14.79
N THR A 274 9.22 9.38 -13.79
CA THR A 274 9.74 9.02 -12.47
C THR A 274 10.31 7.60 -12.43
N LYS A 275 11.19 7.33 -11.46
CA LYS A 275 11.67 5.97 -11.16
C LYS A 275 11.38 5.65 -9.70
N HIS A 276 10.87 4.45 -9.42
CA HIS A 276 10.64 3.99 -8.05
C HIS A 276 11.91 4.09 -7.21
N GLY A 277 11.85 4.87 -6.12
CA GLY A 277 12.97 5.07 -5.19
C GLY A 277 14.01 6.12 -5.60
N GLY A 278 13.81 6.82 -6.73
CA GLY A 278 14.73 7.85 -7.22
C GLY A 278 16.01 7.27 -7.86
N VAL A 279 16.91 8.16 -8.29
CA VAL A 279 18.21 7.77 -8.86
C VAL A 279 19.31 8.23 -7.90
N VAL A 280 20.12 7.31 -7.40
CA VAL A 280 21.21 7.62 -6.47
C VAL A 280 22.48 7.94 -7.26
N LEU A 281 23.07 9.11 -7.01
CA LEU A 281 24.34 9.53 -7.58
C LEU A 281 25.51 8.82 -6.87
N PRO A 282 26.72 8.78 -7.46
CA PRO A 282 27.87 8.09 -6.86
C PRO A 282 28.24 8.59 -5.45
N ASP A 283 27.89 9.84 -5.12
CA ASP A 283 28.10 10.44 -3.80
C ASP A 283 27.01 10.09 -2.77
N GLY A 284 26.04 9.23 -3.12
CA GLY A 284 24.93 8.81 -2.27
C GLY A 284 23.74 9.78 -2.26
N SER A 285 23.83 10.94 -2.93
CA SER A 285 22.73 11.88 -3.05
C SER A 285 21.67 11.39 -4.05
N ILE A 286 20.43 11.91 -3.94
CA ILE A 286 19.34 11.56 -4.86
C ILE A 286 19.27 12.60 -5.98
N ALA A 287 19.36 12.16 -7.23
CA ALA A 287 19.19 13.02 -8.39
C ALA A 287 17.77 13.59 -8.43
N GLN A 288 17.67 14.88 -8.74
CA GLN A 288 16.39 15.53 -8.98
C GLN A 288 15.78 15.00 -10.28
N VAL A 289 14.69 14.24 -10.16
CA VAL A 289 13.90 13.78 -11.30
C VAL A 289 12.77 14.76 -11.54
N LYS A 290 12.64 15.23 -12.78
CA LYS A 290 11.53 16.10 -13.19
C LYS A 290 10.35 15.22 -13.58
N ILE A 291 9.35 15.18 -12.70
CA ILE A 291 8.04 14.60 -12.99
C ILE A 291 7.31 15.45 -14.04
N ASP A 292 6.63 14.79 -14.98
CA ASP A 292 5.79 15.44 -15.97
C ASP A 292 4.34 15.59 -15.47
N PHE A 293 4.09 16.70 -14.78
CA PHE A 293 2.76 17.07 -14.31
C PHE A 293 1.76 17.33 -15.45
N GLU A 294 2.22 17.72 -16.64
CA GLU A 294 1.33 17.97 -17.77
C GLU A 294 0.76 16.65 -18.29
N THR A 295 1.61 15.62 -18.42
CA THR A 295 1.16 14.26 -18.71
C THR A 295 0.13 13.79 -17.67
N LEU A 296 0.40 13.97 -16.37
CA LEU A 296 -0.56 13.61 -15.31
C LEU A 296 -1.90 14.34 -15.46
N ARG A 297 -1.86 15.63 -15.77
CA ARG A 297 -3.07 16.46 -15.95
C ARG A 297 -3.92 15.96 -17.12
N VAL A 298 -3.29 15.79 -18.28
CA VAL A 298 -3.95 15.35 -19.51
C VAL A 298 -4.56 13.97 -19.33
N LEU A 299 -3.81 13.01 -18.77
CA LEU A 299 -4.30 11.65 -18.59
C LEU A 299 -5.37 11.56 -17.50
N SER A 300 -5.21 12.28 -16.38
CA SER A 300 -6.23 12.29 -15.31
C SER A 300 -7.55 12.87 -15.81
N GLU A 301 -7.50 13.92 -16.63
CA GLU A 301 -8.68 14.49 -17.26
C GLU A 301 -9.32 13.51 -18.25
N LEU A 302 -8.52 12.84 -19.08
CA LEU A 302 -8.97 11.84 -20.06
C LEU A 302 -9.69 10.66 -19.39
N VAL A 303 -9.03 9.98 -18.44
CA VAL A 303 -9.61 8.77 -17.82
C VAL A 303 -10.87 9.08 -17.03
N ARG A 304 -10.96 10.29 -16.47
CA ARG A 304 -12.17 10.75 -15.78
C ARG A 304 -13.31 11.03 -16.74
N LYS A 305 -13.08 11.84 -17.78
CA LYS A 305 -14.14 12.29 -18.68
C LYS A 305 -14.64 11.20 -19.61
N GLU A 306 -13.75 10.35 -20.11
CA GLU A 306 -14.10 9.34 -21.13
C GLU A 306 -14.48 7.98 -20.52
N TYR A 307 -14.05 7.70 -19.28
CA TYR A 307 -14.19 6.37 -18.67
C TYR A 307 -14.75 6.40 -17.24
N GLY A 308 -14.88 7.57 -16.60
CA GLY A 308 -15.44 7.69 -15.25
C GLY A 308 -14.50 7.25 -14.11
N LEU A 309 -13.21 7.07 -14.38
CA LEU A 309 -12.21 6.75 -13.36
C LEU A 309 -11.92 7.98 -12.49
N SER A 310 -11.46 7.80 -11.25
CA SER A 310 -11.14 8.89 -10.32
C SER A 310 -10.08 9.87 -10.87
N GLY A 311 -9.13 9.34 -11.64
CA GLY A 311 -7.96 10.04 -12.17
C GLY A 311 -6.80 9.07 -12.33
N CYS A 312 -5.63 9.63 -12.67
CA CYS A 312 -4.41 8.84 -12.70
C CYS A 312 -3.78 8.70 -11.31
N VAL A 313 -2.98 7.65 -11.17
CA VAL A 313 -2.18 7.35 -9.99
C VAL A 313 -0.70 7.57 -10.32
N GLN A 314 0.03 8.24 -9.41
CA GLN A 314 1.47 8.44 -9.55
C GLN A 314 2.26 7.48 -8.65
N HIS A 315 3.13 6.67 -9.25
CA HIS A 315 4.11 5.87 -8.51
C HIS A 315 5.45 6.62 -8.32
N GLY A 316 6.27 6.20 -7.35
CA GLY A 316 7.65 6.70 -7.24
C GLY A 316 7.79 8.17 -6.83
N ALA A 317 6.79 8.77 -6.19
CA ALA A 317 6.80 10.19 -5.81
C ALA A 317 7.64 10.49 -4.55
N SER A 318 8.03 9.49 -3.75
CA SER A 318 8.56 9.69 -2.40
C SER A 318 9.90 10.42 -2.29
N THR A 319 10.63 10.54 -3.40
CA THR A 319 11.94 11.20 -3.45
C THR A 319 11.88 12.54 -4.19
N LEU A 320 10.68 13.00 -4.55
CA LEU A 320 10.48 14.33 -5.11
C LEU A 320 10.70 15.40 -4.02
N PRO A 321 11.11 16.62 -4.42
CA PRO A 321 11.10 17.76 -3.54
C PRO A 321 9.71 18.03 -2.94
N GLU A 322 9.65 18.56 -1.73
CA GLU A 322 8.40 18.74 -0.99
C GLU A 322 7.44 19.72 -1.68
N GLU A 323 7.99 20.72 -2.35
CA GLU A 323 7.25 21.69 -3.16
C GLU A 323 6.59 21.09 -4.40
N ALA A 324 6.98 19.88 -4.81
CA ALA A 324 6.34 19.19 -5.93
C ALA A 324 4.98 18.60 -5.54
N PHE A 325 4.74 18.31 -4.25
CA PHE A 325 3.54 17.59 -3.82
C PHE A 325 2.25 18.40 -3.95
N ASP A 326 2.31 19.74 -3.85
CA ASP A 326 1.14 20.62 -4.05
C ASP A 326 0.55 20.54 -5.46
N LYS A 327 1.34 20.06 -6.43
CA LYS A 327 0.94 20.00 -7.84
C LYS A 327 0.06 18.79 -8.15
N PHE A 328 0.11 17.70 -7.37
CA PHE A 328 -0.72 16.52 -7.63
C PHE A 328 -2.22 16.81 -7.56
N PRO A 329 -2.72 17.54 -6.55
CA PRO A 329 -4.11 17.99 -6.57
C PRO A 329 -4.43 18.90 -7.76
N GLU A 330 -3.49 19.76 -8.17
CA GLU A 330 -3.70 20.69 -9.30
C GLU A 330 -3.84 19.97 -10.64
N THR A 331 -3.19 18.81 -10.79
CA THR A 331 -3.30 17.98 -12.01
C THR A 331 -4.53 17.08 -12.01
N GLY A 332 -5.32 17.06 -10.93
CA GLY A 332 -6.43 16.11 -10.81
C GLY A 332 -5.97 14.66 -10.62
N THR A 333 -4.74 14.46 -10.12
CA THR A 333 -4.24 13.12 -9.78
C THR A 333 -5.04 12.57 -8.60
N SER A 334 -5.60 11.37 -8.72
CA SER A 334 -6.46 10.82 -7.67
C SER A 334 -5.66 10.26 -6.51
N GLU A 335 -4.51 9.64 -6.78
CA GLU A 335 -3.71 8.94 -5.77
C GLU A 335 -2.21 9.03 -6.06
N ILE A 336 -1.37 9.02 -5.02
CA ILE A 336 0.09 8.85 -5.16
C ILE A 336 0.64 7.79 -4.19
N HIS A 337 1.57 6.96 -4.65
CA HIS A 337 2.19 5.89 -3.85
C HIS A 337 3.51 6.36 -3.23
N LEU A 338 3.65 6.14 -1.92
CA LEU A 338 4.73 6.68 -1.10
C LEU A 338 5.38 5.62 -0.20
N ALA A 339 6.68 5.39 -0.39
CA ALA A 339 7.40 4.34 0.32
C ALA A 339 8.81 4.77 0.77
N THR A 340 9.69 5.00 -0.20
CA THR A 340 11.14 5.08 0.05
C THR A 340 11.53 6.24 0.97
N GLY A 341 10.82 7.37 0.91
CA GLY A 341 11.06 8.52 1.80
C GLY A 341 10.89 8.17 3.28
N PHE A 342 9.88 7.37 3.65
CA PHE A 342 9.64 6.97 5.04
C PHE A 342 10.69 6.00 5.54
N GLN A 343 11.07 5.04 4.71
CA GLN A 343 12.20 4.15 5.00
C GLN A 343 13.50 4.95 5.20
N ASN A 344 13.74 5.96 4.37
CA ASN A 344 14.92 6.80 4.48
C ASN A 344 14.95 7.53 5.82
N ILE A 345 13.83 8.13 6.24
CA ILE A 345 13.72 8.74 7.58
C ILE A 345 14.09 7.74 8.68
N ILE A 346 13.58 6.50 8.64
CA ILE A 346 13.89 5.47 9.65
C ILE A 346 15.39 5.13 9.67
N TYR A 347 15.98 4.85 8.51
CA TYR A 347 17.39 4.47 8.43
C TYR A 347 18.33 5.64 8.74
N ASP A 348 18.00 6.84 8.30
CA ASP A 348 18.88 8.00 8.31
C ASP A 348 18.72 8.83 9.60
N SER A 349 17.75 8.52 10.45
CA SER A 349 17.57 9.17 11.74
C SER A 349 18.82 9.04 12.62
N LYS A 350 19.23 10.15 13.23
CA LYS A 350 20.33 10.20 14.21
C LYS A 350 20.05 9.39 15.47
N HIS A 351 18.79 9.02 15.70
CA HIS A 351 18.37 8.25 16.86
C HIS A 351 18.53 6.74 16.64
N LEU A 352 18.66 6.29 15.39
CA LEU A 352 18.96 4.89 15.09
C LEU A 352 20.43 4.59 15.46
N PRO A 353 20.71 3.61 16.33
CA PRO A 353 22.09 3.29 16.71
C PRO A 353 22.94 2.91 15.49
N ASP A 354 24.09 3.57 15.33
CA ASP A 354 24.97 3.35 14.17
C ASP A 354 25.43 1.89 14.06
N GLU A 355 25.71 1.24 15.19
CA GLU A 355 26.10 -0.18 15.21
C GLU A 355 24.96 -1.10 14.73
N PHE A 356 23.71 -0.76 15.04
CA PHE A 356 22.56 -1.50 14.53
C PHE A 356 22.40 -1.30 13.01
N ARG A 357 22.55 -0.07 12.52
CA ARG A 357 22.53 0.24 11.09
C ARG A 357 23.64 -0.51 10.34
N LYS A 358 24.88 -0.47 10.84
CA LYS A 358 26.03 -1.17 10.25
C LYS A 358 25.83 -2.67 10.21
N MET A 359 25.30 -3.28 11.28
CA MET A 359 24.99 -4.71 11.33
C MET A 359 24.08 -5.12 10.16
N ILE A 360 23.01 -4.36 9.91
CA ILE A 360 22.09 -4.61 8.80
C ILE A 360 22.83 -4.44 7.46
N TYR A 361 23.63 -3.38 7.30
CA TYR A 361 24.35 -3.13 6.05
C TYR A 361 25.38 -4.22 5.72
N GLU A 362 26.10 -4.73 6.72
CA GLU A 362 27.01 -5.87 6.56
C GLU A 362 26.28 -7.15 6.16
N PHE A 363 25.10 -7.41 6.73
CA PHE A 363 24.25 -8.51 6.28
C PHE A 363 23.83 -8.32 4.82
N LEU A 364 23.41 -7.12 4.42
CA LEU A 364 22.97 -6.86 3.05
C LEU A 364 24.09 -7.07 2.03
N LYS A 365 25.29 -6.58 2.32
CA LYS A 365 26.48 -6.77 1.46
C LYS A 365 26.81 -8.23 1.24
N LYS A 366 26.61 -9.08 2.25
CA LYS A 366 26.86 -10.53 2.15
C LYS A 366 25.72 -11.26 1.45
N GLN A 367 24.49 -11.05 1.92
CA GLN A 367 23.33 -11.82 1.47
C GLN A 367 22.87 -11.45 0.06
N PHE A 368 23.01 -10.17 -0.32
CA PHE A 368 22.57 -9.65 -1.61
C PHE A 368 23.74 -9.22 -2.50
N ALA A 369 24.93 -9.81 -2.29
CA ALA A 369 26.13 -9.53 -3.07
C ALA A 369 25.91 -9.68 -4.59
N SER A 370 25.06 -10.61 -5.02
CA SER A 370 24.71 -10.83 -6.42
C SER A 370 23.88 -9.71 -7.06
N GLU A 371 23.29 -8.82 -6.25
CA GLU A 371 22.59 -7.64 -6.74
C GLU A 371 23.50 -6.42 -6.87
N TRP A 372 24.74 -6.51 -6.37
CA TRP A 372 25.74 -5.46 -6.50
C TRP A 372 26.29 -5.44 -7.92
N LYS A 373 25.91 -4.41 -8.67
CA LYS A 373 26.27 -4.28 -10.09
C LYS A 373 27.69 -3.75 -10.25
N GLU A 374 28.34 -4.14 -11.35
CA GLU A 374 29.62 -3.58 -11.75
C GLU A 374 29.54 -2.05 -11.86
N GLY A 375 30.50 -1.34 -11.25
CA GLY A 375 30.55 0.13 -11.23
C GLY A 375 29.62 0.81 -10.22
N GLN A 376 28.80 0.08 -9.46
CA GLN A 376 27.95 0.63 -8.41
C GLN A 376 28.74 0.86 -7.12
N THR A 377 28.64 2.04 -6.51
CA THR A 377 29.28 2.31 -5.21
C THR A 377 28.59 1.57 -4.07
N GLU A 378 29.24 1.47 -2.90
CA GLU A 378 28.63 0.85 -1.72
C GLU A 378 27.38 1.61 -1.29
N GLU A 379 27.40 2.94 -1.34
CA GLU A 379 26.27 3.81 -0.99
C GLU A 379 25.07 3.54 -1.90
N GLN A 380 25.31 3.45 -3.22
CA GLN A 380 24.26 3.12 -4.19
C GLN A 380 23.70 1.71 -3.96
N PHE A 381 24.57 0.74 -3.66
CA PHE A 381 24.16 -0.63 -3.36
C PHE A 381 23.29 -0.67 -2.10
N ILE A 382 23.77 -0.10 -1.00
CA ILE A 382 23.05 -0.05 0.28
C ILE A 382 21.73 0.69 0.14
N TYR A 383 21.69 1.84 -0.53
CA TYR A 383 20.43 2.57 -0.73
C TYR A 383 19.37 1.70 -1.44
N SER A 384 19.77 0.98 -2.48
CA SER A 384 18.87 0.12 -3.26
C SER A 384 18.39 -1.13 -2.51
N THR A 385 19.21 -1.64 -1.60
CA THR A 385 18.98 -2.92 -0.90
C THR A 385 18.48 -2.78 0.54
N ARG A 386 18.66 -1.62 1.20
CA ARG A 386 18.32 -1.43 2.63
C ARG A 386 16.87 -1.75 2.98
N LYS A 387 15.94 -1.59 2.03
CA LYS A 387 14.55 -2.05 2.16
C LYS A 387 14.40 -3.53 2.55
N LYS A 388 15.36 -4.38 2.15
CA LYS A 388 15.41 -5.81 2.44
C LYS A 388 15.93 -6.13 3.84
N GLY A 389 16.41 -5.12 4.58
CA GLY A 389 16.87 -5.28 5.95
C GLY A 389 15.73 -5.39 6.98
N PHE A 390 14.52 -4.95 6.65
CA PHE A 390 13.39 -4.99 7.58
C PHE A 390 12.89 -6.40 7.87
N GLY A 391 12.86 -7.29 6.88
CA GLY A 391 12.32 -8.64 7.05
C GLY A 391 13.19 -9.56 7.89
N PRO A 392 14.49 -9.74 7.56
CA PRO A 392 15.40 -10.56 8.33
C PRO A 392 15.61 -10.09 9.77
N PHE A 393 15.61 -8.77 10.00
CA PHE A 393 15.82 -8.17 11.34
C PHE A 393 14.52 -7.68 11.99
N LYS A 394 13.36 -8.25 11.62
CA LYS A 394 12.04 -7.74 12.05
C LYS A 394 11.95 -7.67 13.58
N LYS A 395 12.38 -8.71 14.29
CA LYS A 395 12.30 -8.77 15.75
C LYS A 395 13.20 -7.73 16.41
N GLU A 396 14.39 -7.53 15.87
CA GLU A 396 15.37 -6.56 16.35
C GLU A 396 14.87 -5.13 16.14
N TRP A 397 14.28 -4.82 14.97
CA TRP A 397 13.61 -3.54 14.72
C TRP A 397 12.50 -3.28 15.74
N TRP A 398 11.61 -4.24 15.95
CA TRP A 398 10.48 -4.09 16.87
C TRP A 398 10.91 -3.97 18.33
N SER A 399 12.00 -4.63 18.70
CA SER A 399 12.58 -4.65 20.05
C SER A 399 13.50 -3.47 20.34
N LEU A 400 13.68 -2.54 19.40
CA LEU A 400 14.41 -1.30 19.67
C LEU A 400 13.75 -0.55 20.85
N PRO A 401 14.56 0.03 21.77
CA PRO A 401 14.04 0.78 22.91
C PRO A 401 13.12 1.92 22.48
N LYS A 402 12.17 2.28 23.35
CA LYS A 402 11.20 3.35 23.07
C LYS A 402 11.91 4.69 22.82
N GLU A 403 13.02 4.91 23.50
CA GLU A 403 13.87 6.09 23.42
C GLU A 403 14.53 6.25 22.04
N VAL A 404 14.65 5.15 21.29
CA VAL A 404 15.09 5.12 19.88
C VAL A 404 13.90 5.31 18.95
N LYS A 405 12.81 4.56 19.17
CA LYS A 405 11.67 4.55 18.23
C LYS A 405 10.85 5.84 18.25
N GLU A 406 10.58 6.44 19.41
CA GLU A 406 9.70 7.61 19.51
C GLU A 406 10.22 8.85 18.75
N PRO A 407 11.53 9.20 18.81
CA PRO A 407 12.04 10.29 17.97
C PRO A 407 11.90 10.03 16.47
N ILE A 408 12.16 8.79 16.02
CA ILE A 408 11.98 8.41 14.61
C ILE A 408 10.51 8.53 14.21
N MET A 409 9.58 8.09 15.07
CA MET A 409 8.14 8.26 14.82
C MET A 409 7.75 9.73 14.78
N THR A 410 8.37 10.58 15.59
CA THR A 410 8.15 12.04 15.55
C THR A 410 8.60 12.65 14.21
N GLU A 411 9.75 12.24 13.69
CA GLU A 411 10.24 12.66 12.36
C GLU A 411 9.26 12.22 11.25
N LEU A 412 8.73 10.99 11.34
CA LEU A 412 7.72 10.48 10.41
C LEU A 412 6.40 11.25 10.52
N GLU A 413 5.93 11.56 11.73
CA GLU A 413 4.71 12.35 11.95
C GLU A 413 4.78 13.72 11.29
N GLN A 414 5.90 14.42 11.44
CA GLN A 414 6.13 15.71 10.78
C GLN A 414 6.05 15.57 9.25
N LYS A 415 6.63 14.49 8.72
CA LYS A 415 6.56 14.21 7.28
C LYS A 415 5.14 13.90 6.81
N PHE A 416 4.37 13.11 7.56
CA PHE A 416 2.98 12.81 7.21
C PHE A 416 2.09 14.05 7.26
N GLU A 417 2.24 14.89 8.29
CA GLU A 417 1.50 16.16 8.38
C GLU A 417 1.77 17.06 7.18
N LEU A 418 3.04 17.24 6.82
CA LEU A 418 3.42 18.00 5.63
C LEU A 418 2.75 17.43 4.38
N LEU A 419 2.90 16.13 4.12
CA LEU A 419 2.35 15.49 2.93
C LEU A 419 0.83 15.59 2.88
N PHE A 420 0.14 15.39 4.01
CA PHE A 420 -1.31 15.54 4.09
C PHE A 420 -1.76 16.97 3.75
N GLY A 421 -1.03 17.99 4.22
CA GLY A 421 -1.29 19.38 3.85
C GLY A 421 -1.08 19.62 2.35
N LYS A 422 0.06 19.17 1.80
CA LYS A 422 0.42 19.33 0.39
C LYS A 422 -0.57 18.65 -0.56
N LEU A 423 -1.05 17.47 -0.17
CA LEU A 423 -2.03 16.70 -0.95
C LEU A 423 -3.47 17.12 -0.71
N ARG A 424 -3.69 18.13 0.14
CA ARG A 424 -5.00 18.72 0.46
C ARG A 424 -5.99 17.73 1.08
N VAL A 425 -5.50 16.77 1.86
CA VAL A 425 -6.36 15.73 2.49
C VAL A 425 -6.80 16.07 3.91
N PHE A 426 -6.46 17.25 4.43
CA PHE A 426 -7.06 17.76 5.68
C PHE A 426 -8.58 17.88 5.54
N ASP A 427 -9.30 17.63 6.63
CA ASP A 427 -10.76 17.69 6.70
C ASP A 427 -11.54 16.78 5.72
N THR A 428 -10.93 15.68 5.28
CA THR A 428 -11.55 14.73 4.35
C THR A 428 -12.44 13.67 5.01
N VAL A 429 -12.54 13.63 6.34
CA VAL A 429 -13.41 12.66 7.05
C VAL A 429 -14.88 12.78 6.62
N GLU A 430 -15.40 13.99 6.42
CA GLU A 430 -16.80 14.19 6.04
C GLU A 430 -17.12 13.57 4.68
N ILE A 431 -16.30 13.87 3.67
CA ILE A 431 -16.52 13.33 2.32
C ILE A 431 -16.35 11.81 2.30
N VAL A 432 -15.39 11.27 3.04
CA VAL A 432 -15.20 9.82 3.18
C VAL A 432 -16.41 9.17 3.83
N ASN A 433 -16.96 9.72 4.91
CA ASN A 433 -18.16 9.18 5.55
C ASN A 433 -19.41 9.26 4.66
N LYS A 434 -19.46 10.25 3.75
CA LYS A 434 -20.56 10.40 2.79
C LYS A 434 -20.49 9.37 1.66
N THR A 435 -19.29 9.03 1.19
CA THR A 435 -19.09 8.19 0.00
C THR A 435 -18.76 6.73 0.31
N VAL A 436 -18.17 6.45 1.47
CA VAL A 436 -17.78 5.11 1.89
C VAL A 436 -18.72 4.60 2.97
N LYS A 437 -19.32 3.44 2.73
CA LYS A 437 -20.17 2.73 3.69
C LYS A 437 -19.41 1.52 4.23
N PRO A 438 -18.91 1.56 5.48
CA PRO A 438 -18.24 0.42 6.07
C PRO A 438 -19.16 -0.80 6.14
N ALA A 439 -18.67 -1.95 5.67
CA ALA A 439 -19.32 -3.24 5.86
C ALA A 439 -18.46 -4.08 6.81
N LYS A 440 -19.07 -4.52 7.92
CA LYS A 440 -18.41 -5.44 8.85
C LYS A 440 -18.46 -6.86 8.29
N VAL A 441 -17.43 -7.24 7.54
CA VAL A 441 -17.24 -8.63 7.11
C VAL A 441 -16.74 -9.42 8.31
N SER A 442 -17.49 -10.41 8.78
CA SER A 442 -17.06 -11.26 9.91
C SER A 442 -16.14 -12.37 9.41
N VAL A 443 -15.07 -12.65 10.16
CA VAL A 443 -14.25 -13.85 9.95
C VAL A 443 -14.56 -14.83 11.08
N GLU A 444 -14.95 -16.06 10.74
CA GLU A 444 -15.08 -17.12 11.74
C GLU A 444 -13.70 -17.52 12.26
N ILE A 445 -13.54 -17.47 13.57
CA ILE A 445 -12.32 -17.91 14.25
C ILE A 445 -12.61 -19.28 14.84
N ASP A 446 -12.10 -20.34 14.20
CA ASP A 446 -12.16 -21.70 14.73
C ASP A 446 -11.26 -21.81 15.96
N PHE A 447 -11.86 -22.14 17.11
CA PHE A 447 -11.15 -22.29 18.39
C PHE A 447 -10.59 -23.69 18.57
#